data_AF-A0A369JSD9-F1
#
_entry.id   AF-A0A369JSD9-F1
#
_cell.length_a   1.000
_cell.length_b   1.000
_cell.length_c   1.000
_cell.angle_alpha   90.00
_cell.angle_beta   90.00
_cell.angle_gamma   90.00
#
_symmetry.space_group_name_H-M   'P 1'
#
loop_
_entity.id
_entity.type
_entity.pdbx_description
1 polymer ?
#
loop_
_entity_poly.entity_id
_entity_poly.type
_entity_poly.pdbx_seq_one_letter_code
_entity_poly.pdbx_strand_id
1 'polypeptide(L)'
;MDKVHGRIVDLSQDTHCPGHSSLEKFPPGFPNNTDNLAKPPKDTPCNAVGRGFQRYGTSKPRVLMFIYELNRRLQVHYMTVAMDPGELLDSHAMSAGVPKAWGTWMKYILNPLLPVLKFMAPNLPSSSEADVTFIYIEANKFGSPESYDESKWEALWAKSVAWSGILKAYGYRSGDWLRRMLLTCYLVWDYLP
;
A
#
# COMPACT_ATOMS: atom_id res chain seq x y z
N MET A 1 4.49 16.44 16.24
CA MET A 1 3.35 16.53 15.30
C MET A 1 2.51 17.73 15.65
N ASP A 2 2.06 18.49 14.65
CA ASP A 2 1.05 19.54 14.83
C ASP A 2 -0.25 18.90 15.36
N LYS A 3 -0.76 19.40 16.49
CA LYS A 3 -1.99 18.88 17.12
C LYS A 3 -3.26 19.45 16.48
N VAL A 4 -3.13 20.47 15.63
CA VAL A 4 -4.25 21.20 15.01
C VAL A 4 -4.57 20.65 13.61
N HIS A 5 -3.57 20.15 12.88
CA HIS A 5 -3.73 19.56 11.55
C HIS A 5 -3.27 18.11 11.53
N GLY A 6 -4.22 17.18 11.37
CA GLY A 6 -3.92 15.76 11.23
C GLY A 6 -3.38 15.43 9.84
N ARG A 7 -2.38 14.53 9.77
CA ARG A 7 -1.88 13.97 8.52
C ARG A 7 -2.20 12.48 8.47
N ILE A 8 -2.72 12.03 7.34
CA ILE A 8 -2.88 10.61 7.04
C ILE A 8 -1.78 10.28 6.04
N VAL A 9 -0.81 9.47 6.47
CA VAL A 9 0.32 9.05 5.64
C VAL A 9 0.13 7.59 5.27
N ASP A 10 0.22 7.28 3.99
CA ASP A 10 0.14 5.91 3.47
C ASP A 10 1.39 5.55 2.66
N LEU A 11 1.73 4.27 2.62
CA LEU A 11 2.94 3.74 2.00
C LEU A 11 2.60 3.00 0.70
N SER A 12 2.81 3.68 -0.42
CA SER A 12 2.79 3.09 -1.77
C SER A 12 4.21 2.68 -2.22
N GLN A 13 4.33 2.12 -3.42
CA GLN A 13 5.60 1.78 -4.09
C GLN A 13 5.38 1.75 -5.59
N ASP A 14 6.42 1.96 -6.40
CA ASP A 14 6.39 2.02 -7.87
C ASP A 14 6.07 0.67 -8.55
N THR A 15 6.18 -0.43 -7.80
CA THR A 15 5.83 -1.83 -8.17
C THR A 15 4.39 -2.03 -8.70
N HIS A 16 3.60 -0.98 -8.76
CA HIS A 16 2.27 -0.95 -9.36
C HIS A 16 2.27 -0.65 -10.88
N CYS A 17 3.38 -0.17 -11.42
CA CYS A 17 3.59 0.01 -12.85
C CYS A 17 4.09 -1.30 -13.48
N PRO A 18 3.42 -1.82 -14.53
CA PRO A 18 3.90 -3.02 -15.22
C PRO A 18 5.35 -2.89 -15.70
N GLY A 19 6.17 -3.89 -15.41
CA GLY A 19 7.58 -3.94 -15.78
C GLY A 19 8.55 -3.22 -14.83
N HIS A 20 8.06 -2.64 -13.73
CA HIS A 20 8.90 -1.96 -12.74
C HIS A 20 9.43 -2.88 -11.64
N SER A 21 8.92 -4.11 -11.51
CA SER A 21 9.47 -5.09 -10.58
C SER A 21 10.27 -6.17 -11.30
N SER A 22 11.53 -6.36 -10.88
CA SER A 22 12.41 -7.42 -11.39
C SER A 22 11.89 -8.85 -11.10
N LEU A 23 10.94 -8.98 -10.18
CA LEU A 23 10.30 -10.24 -9.78
C LEU A 23 8.90 -10.42 -10.40
N GLU A 24 8.52 -9.52 -11.31
CA GLU A 24 7.24 -9.54 -11.99
C GLU A 24 7.14 -10.73 -12.96
N LYS A 25 6.32 -11.72 -12.61
CA LYS A 25 5.91 -12.79 -13.54
C LYS A 25 4.56 -12.50 -14.20
N PHE A 26 3.69 -11.78 -13.49
CA PHE A 26 2.39 -11.34 -13.98
C PHE A 26 2.26 -9.85 -13.69
N PRO A 27 1.88 -9.02 -14.68
CA PRO A 27 1.82 -7.59 -14.49
C PRO A 27 0.74 -7.21 -13.47
N PRO A 28 1.01 -6.22 -12.60
CA PRO A 28 -0.01 -5.62 -11.76
C PRO A 28 -1.06 -4.92 -12.64
N GLY A 29 -2.27 -4.84 -12.13
CA GLY A 29 -3.37 -4.17 -12.82
C GLY A 29 -4.68 -4.25 -12.06
N PHE A 30 -5.58 -3.33 -12.38
CA PHE A 30 -6.92 -3.31 -11.81
C PHE A 30 -7.82 -4.35 -12.50
N PRO A 31 -8.40 -5.32 -11.77
CA PRO A 31 -9.25 -6.33 -12.38
C PRO A 31 -10.60 -5.73 -12.79
N ASN A 32 -11.15 -6.18 -13.91
CA ASN A 32 -12.49 -5.81 -14.37
C ASN A 32 -13.57 -6.11 -13.31
N ASN A 33 -13.41 -7.21 -12.57
CA ASN A 33 -14.25 -7.52 -11.42
C ASN A 33 -13.51 -7.13 -10.14
N THR A 34 -13.97 -6.06 -9.49
CA THR A 34 -13.41 -5.51 -8.25
C THR A 34 -13.47 -6.52 -7.10
N ASP A 35 -14.39 -7.49 -7.08
CA ASP A 35 -14.45 -8.51 -6.02
C ASP A 35 -13.22 -9.46 -6.04
N ASN A 36 -12.55 -9.59 -7.19
CA ASN A 36 -11.30 -10.35 -7.28
C ASN A 36 -10.16 -9.70 -6.50
N LEU A 37 -10.28 -8.42 -6.12
CA LEU A 37 -9.29 -7.75 -5.27
C LEU A 37 -9.29 -8.28 -3.83
N ALA A 38 -10.47 -8.64 -3.31
CA ALA A 38 -10.64 -9.20 -1.97
C ALA A 38 -10.65 -10.73 -1.99
N LYS A 39 -11.15 -11.32 -3.08
CA LYS A 39 -11.30 -12.77 -3.28
C LYS A 39 -10.66 -13.18 -4.60
N PRO A 40 -9.32 -13.15 -4.70
CA PRO A 40 -8.65 -13.56 -5.92
C PRO A 40 -8.96 -15.03 -6.23
N PRO A 41 -8.97 -15.42 -7.52
CA PRO A 41 -9.07 -16.82 -7.90
C PRO A 41 -7.97 -17.66 -7.26
N LYS A 42 -8.24 -18.95 -7.08
CA LYS A 42 -7.24 -19.90 -6.54
C LYS A 42 -6.04 -19.98 -7.47
N ASP A 43 -4.84 -19.88 -6.90
CA ASP A 43 -3.61 -20.00 -7.67
C ASP A 43 -3.33 -21.45 -8.09
N THR A 44 -2.65 -21.60 -9.23
CA THR A 44 -2.01 -22.86 -9.56
C THR A 44 -0.68 -23.00 -8.81
N PRO A 45 -0.30 -24.22 -8.36
CA PRO A 45 0.89 -24.40 -7.50
C PRO A 45 2.18 -23.79 -8.05
N CYS A 46 2.41 -23.88 -9.36
CA CYS A 46 3.61 -23.36 -10.02
C CYS A 46 3.64 -21.83 -10.18
N ASN A 47 2.55 -21.14 -9.84
CA ASN A 47 2.39 -19.70 -10.04
C ASN A 47 2.15 -18.93 -8.75
N ALA A 48 2.11 -19.60 -7.59
CA ALA A 48 1.76 -18.98 -6.31
C ALA A 48 2.64 -17.76 -5.97
N VAL A 49 3.97 -17.87 -6.19
CA VAL A 49 4.90 -16.75 -5.94
C VAL A 49 4.64 -15.59 -6.87
N GLY A 50 4.58 -15.83 -8.18
CA GLY A 50 4.31 -14.78 -9.17
C GLY A 50 2.95 -14.10 -8.97
N ARG A 51 1.91 -14.87 -8.60
CA ARG A 51 0.59 -14.32 -8.26
C ARG A 51 0.59 -13.54 -6.94
N GLY A 52 1.43 -13.94 -5.99
CA GLY A 52 1.72 -13.18 -4.77
C GLY A 52 2.26 -11.80 -5.11
N PHE A 53 3.33 -11.73 -5.92
CA PHE A 53 3.90 -10.47 -6.41
C PHE A 53 2.89 -9.64 -7.19
N GLN A 54 2.09 -10.26 -8.06
CA GLN A 54 1.04 -9.55 -8.78
C GLN A 54 0.02 -8.90 -7.84
N ARG A 55 -0.47 -9.63 -6.83
CA ARG A 55 -1.44 -9.09 -5.86
C ARG A 55 -0.85 -7.99 -5.00
N TYR A 56 0.43 -8.13 -4.64
CA TYR A 56 1.20 -7.11 -3.94
C TYR A 56 1.30 -5.84 -4.81
N GLY A 57 1.80 -5.96 -6.05
CA GLY A 57 1.88 -4.85 -7.00
C GLY A 57 0.51 -4.21 -7.27
N THR A 58 -0.56 -5.00 -7.44
CA THR A 58 -1.93 -4.50 -7.56
C THR A 58 -2.44 -3.83 -6.28
N SER A 59 -1.89 -4.10 -5.09
CA SER A 59 -2.32 -3.47 -3.82
C SER A 59 -1.85 -2.02 -3.64
N LYS A 60 -0.65 -1.70 -4.13
CA LYS A 60 -0.06 -0.36 -4.02
C LYS A 60 -0.80 0.77 -4.76
N PRO A 61 -1.30 0.62 -6.00
CA PRO A 61 -2.05 1.67 -6.66
C PRO A 61 -3.44 1.85 -6.02
N ARG A 62 -3.99 0.80 -5.39
CA ARG A 62 -5.29 0.88 -4.68
C ARG A 62 -5.20 1.77 -3.45
N VAL A 63 -4.07 1.70 -2.75
CA VAL A 63 -3.75 2.63 -1.66
C VAL A 63 -3.75 4.07 -2.17
N LEU A 64 -3.08 4.35 -3.30
CA LEU A 64 -3.09 5.68 -3.92
C LEU A 64 -4.51 6.13 -4.27
N MET A 65 -5.28 5.30 -4.97
CA MET A 65 -6.68 5.57 -5.34
C MET A 65 -7.55 5.87 -4.10
N PHE A 66 -7.36 5.12 -3.02
CA PHE A 66 -8.07 5.35 -1.77
C PHE A 66 -7.69 6.69 -1.13
N ILE A 67 -6.40 7.03 -1.09
CA ILE A 67 -5.90 8.30 -0.56
C ILE A 67 -6.40 9.49 -1.39
N TYR A 68 -6.42 9.38 -2.72
CA TYR A 68 -7.00 10.41 -3.57
C TYR A 68 -8.48 10.67 -3.27
N GLU A 69 -9.27 9.60 -3.17
CA GLU A 69 -10.69 9.72 -2.86
C GLU A 69 -10.93 10.24 -1.45
N LEU A 70 -10.08 9.84 -0.49
CA LEU A 70 -10.12 10.33 0.87
C LEU A 70 -9.82 11.83 0.90
N ASN A 71 -8.80 12.29 0.18
CA ASN A 71 -8.46 13.71 0.06
C ASN A 71 -9.64 14.52 -0.50
N ARG A 72 -10.26 14.01 -1.58
CA ARG A 72 -11.43 14.63 -2.23
C ARG A 72 -12.60 14.80 -1.27
N ARG A 73 -12.76 13.87 -0.32
CA ARG A 73 -13.86 13.84 0.66
C ARG A 73 -13.57 14.63 1.95
N LEU A 74 -12.32 14.70 2.39
CA LEU A 74 -11.95 15.31 3.68
C LEU A 74 -11.77 16.84 3.64
N GLN A 75 -11.72 17.43 2.45
CA GLN A 75 -11.60 18.87 2.14
C GLN A 75 -11.28 19.80 3.33
N VAL A 76 -10.07 20.38 3.26
CA VAL A 76 -9.42 21.44 4.08
C VAL A 76 -8.89 21.12 5.48
N HIS A 77 -9.40 20.12 6.23
CA HIS A 77 -8.95 19.91 7.62
C HIS A 77 -7.88 18.83 7.81
N TYR A 78 -7.69 17.94 6.84
CA TYR A 78 -6.74 16.84 6.92
C TYR A 78 -5.93 16.77 5.64
N MET A 79 -4.62 16.56 5.78
CA MET A 79 -3.73 16.35 4.65
C MET A 79 -3.44 14.87 4.51
N THR A 80 -3.82 14.30 3.37
CA THR A 80 -3.49 12.90 3.04
C THR A 80 -2.28 12.88 2.12
N VAL A 81 -1.27 12.07 2.46
CA VAL A 81 -0.02 11.96 1.71
C VAL A 81 0.26 10.49 1.45
N ALA A 82 0.65 10.16 0.22
CA ALA A 82 1.21 8.86 -0.10
C ALA A 82 2.73 8.96 -0.27
N MET A 83 3.45 7.96 0.20
CA MET A 83 4.91 7.93 0.21
C MET A 83 5.43 6.61 -0.34
N ASP A 84 6.59 6.62 -0.99
CA ASP A 84 7.31 5.42 -1.37
C ASP A 84 8.61 5.30 -0.57
N PRO A 85 8.73 4.30 0.33
CA PRO A 85 9.97 4.07 1.06
C PRO A 85 11.04 3.33 0.24
N GLY A 86 10.75 2.96 -1.01
CA GLY A 86 11.63 2.18 -1.87
C GLY A 86 11.68 0.70 -1.51
N GLU A 87 12.61 -0.03 -2.12
CA GLU A 87 12.82 -1.47 -1.90
C GLU A 87 13.61 -1.75 -0.61
N LEU A 88 12.88 -2.00 0.48
CA LEU A 88 13.46 -2.33 1.79
C LEU A 88 13.76 -3.83 1.91
N LEU A 89 14.92 -4.25 1.43
CA LEU A 89 15.33 -5.67 1.37
C LEU A 89 15.45 -6.31 2.76
N ASP A 90 15.75 -5.51 3.79
CA ASP A 90 15.85 -5.94 5.19
C ASP A 90 14.51 -5.86 5.95
N SER A 91 13.41 -5.48 5.27
CA SER A 91 12.09 -5.38 5.88
C SER A 91 11.57 -6.73 6.38
N HIS A 92 10.83 -6.70 7.50
CA HIS A 92 10.10 -7.88 7.98
C HIS A 92 9.12 -8.42 6.91
N ALA A 93 8.60 -7.57 6.02
CA ALA A 93 7.75 -7.98 4.91
C ALA A 93 8.44 -8.92 3.91
N MET A 94 9.77 -8.91 3.86
CA MET A 94 10.60 -9.81 3.03
C MET A 94 11.00 -11.11 3.73
N SER A 95 10.63 -11.29 5.00
CA SER A 95 10.94 -12.49 5.80
C SER A 95 9.70 -13.22 6.33
N ALA A 96 8.61 -12.50 6.59
CA ALA A 96 7.33 -13.07 7.02
C ALA A 96 6.32 -13.16 5.87
N GLY A 97 5.61 -14.29 5.76
CA GLY A 97 4.58 -14.49 4.73
C GLY A 97 5.12 -14.83 3.33
N VAL A 98 6.44 -14.93 3.17
CA VAL A 98 7.13 -15.39 1.96
C VAL A 98 7.45 -16.90 2.03
N PRO A 99 7.71 -17.59 0.91
CA PRO A 99 8.19 -18.97 0.93
C PRO A 99 9.44 -19.11 1.81
N LYS A 100 9.53 -20.18 2.62
CA LYS A 100 10.65 -20.37 3.58
C LYS A 100 12.03 -20.24 2.93
N ALA A 101 12.19 -20.76 1.71
CA ALA A 101 13.44 -20.64 0.96
C ALA A 101 13.82 -19.17 0.69
N TRP A 102 12.83 -18.32 0.40
CA TRP A 102 13.02 -16.88 0.21
C TRP A 102 13.50 -16.20 1.48
N GLY A 103 12.81 -16.44 2.60
CA GLY A 103 13.20 -15.84 3.89
C GLY A 103 14.60 -16.27 4.35
N THR A 104 14.96 -17.54 4.15
CA THR A 104 16.32 -18.05 4.41
C THR A 104 17.35 -17.37 3.51
N TRP A 105 17.08 -17.26 2.21
CA TRP A 105 17.99 -16.63 1.25
C TRP A 105 18.19 -15.14 1.54
N MET A 106 17.11 -14.41 1.84
CA MET A 106 17.16 -13.00 2.27
C MET A 106 18.01 -12.84 3.53
N LYS A 107 17.76 -13.64 4.57
CA LYS A 107 18.43 -13.51 5.87
C LYS A 107 19.92 -13.86 5.84
N TYR A 108 20.30 -14.93 5.14
CA TYR A 108 21.66 -15.48 5.23
C TYR A 108 22.55 -15.14 4.04
N ILE A 109 21.99 -14.64 2.92
CA ILE A 109 22.76 -14.31 1.72
C ILE A 109 22.63 -12.83 1.38
N LEU A 110 21.41 -12.34 1.09
CA LEU A 110 21.28 -10.95 0.64
C LEU A 110 21.54 -9.91 1.72
N ASN A 111 20.98 -10.08 2.93
CA ASN A 111 21.15 -9.09 3.99
C ASN A 111 22.61 -8.91 4.43
N PRO A 112 23.41 -9.98 4.62
CA PRO A 112 24.85 -9.83 4.88
C PRO A 112 25.62 -9.17 3.73
N LEU A 113 25.14 -9.33 2.48
CA LEU A 113 25.74 -8.72 1.29
C LEU A 113 25.23 -7.30 1.01
N LEU A 114 24.27 -6.76 1.79
CA LEU A 114 23.75 -5.40 1.61
C LEU A 114 24.85 -4.33 1.52
N PRO A 115 25.93 -4.35 2.32
CA PRO A 115 27.02 -3.37 2.17
C PRO A 115 27.68 -3.40 0.79
N VAL A 116 27.84 -4.59 0.21
CA VAL A 116 28.40 -4.77 -1.14
C VAL A 116 27.38 -4.35 -2.19
N LEU A 117 26.11 -4.71 -2.01
CA LEU A 117 25.03 -4.30 -2.91
C LEU A 117 24.87 -2.78 -2.93
N LYS A 118 24.97 -2.10 -1.78
CA LYS A 118 24.97 -0.63 -1.66
C LYS A 118 26.15 0.02 -2.36
N PHE A 119 27.31 -0.64 -2.42
CA PHE A 119 28.44 -0.13 -3.19
C PHE A 119 28.16 -0.14 -4.70
N MET A 120 27.45 -1.16 -5.19
CA MET A 120 27.09 -1.30 -6.61
C MET A 120 25.83 -0.51 -7.02
N ALA A 121 24.87 -0.42 -6.10
CA ALA A 121 23.60 0.27 -6.24
C ALA A 121 23.38 1.14 -4.98
N PRO A 122 23.90 2.38 -4.97
CA PRO A 122 23.85 3.27 -3.81
C PRO A 122 22.44 3.62 -3.32
N ASN A 123 21.44 3.41 -4.18
CA ASN A 123 20.05 3.75 -3.93
C ASN A 123 19.25 2.64 -3.24
N LEU A 124 19.89 1.62 -2.66
CA LEU A 124 19.21 0.56 -1.89
C LEU A 124 19.02 1.01 -0.43
N PRO A 125 17.81 1.44 -0.02
CA PRO A 125 17.57 1.87 1.36
C PRO A 125 17.55 0.65 2.30
N SER A 126 18.13 0.81 3.49
CA SER A 126 17.82 -0.08 4.62
C SER A 126 16.59 0.41 5.36
N SER A 127 15.90 -0.48 6.07
CA SER A 127 14.74 -0.13 6.91
C SER A 127 15.08 0.92 7.96
N SER A 128 16.32 0.94 8.46
CA SER A 128 16.81 1.99 9.39
C SER A 128 17.09 3.35 8.73
N GLU A 129 17.33 3.40 7.41
CA GLU A 129 17.55 4.64 6.66
C GLU A 129 16.25 5.17 6.03
N ALA A 130 15.26 4.29 5.84
CA ALA A 130 13.93 4.64 5.36
C ALA A 130 13.17 5.54 6.34
N ASP A 131 13.57 5.54 7.62
CA ASP A 131 13.07 6.45 8.65
C ASP A 131 13.44 7.93 8.41
N VAL A 132 14.34 8.23 7.45
CA VAL A 132 14.87 9.59 7.23
C VAL A 132 14.58 10.13 5.82
N THR A 133 14.37 9.26 4.84
CA THR A 133 14.14 9.68 3.45
C THR A 133 12.65 9.78 3.14
N PHE A 134 11.98 10.68 3.85
CA PHE A 134 10.59 11.05 3.56
C PHE A 134 10.53 11.92 2.31
N ILE A 135 10.49 11.30 1.14
CA ILE A 135 10.20 12.03 -0.08
C ILE A 135 8.72 12.39 -0.04
N TYR A 136 8.45 13.69 0.14
CA TYR A 136 7.12 14.27 -0.01
C TYR A 136 6.75 14.18 -1.49
N ILE A 137 6.11 13.10 -1.87
CA ILE A 137 5.68 12.92 -3.25
C ILE A 137 4.28 13.49 -3.34
N GLU A 138 4.17 14.69 -3.93
CA GLU A 138 2.89 15.17 -4.43
C GLU A 138 2.30 14.06 -5.32
N ALA A 139 1.11 13.63 -4.94
CA ALA A 139 0.53 12.41 -5.44
C ALA A 139 0.48 12.35 -6.99
N ASN A 140 0.43 13.51 -7.67
CA ASN A 140 0.45 13.67 -9.12
C ASN A 140 1.67 13.15 -9.91
N LYS A 141 2.73 12.62 -9.29
CA LYS A 141 3.95 12.18 -10.01
C LYS A 141 4.32 10.70 -9.87
N PHE A 142 3.57 9.93 -9.10
CA PHE A 142 4.01 8.59 -8.70
C PHE A 142 3.01 7.49 -9.01
N GLY A 143 1.79 7.84 -9.41
CA GLY A 143 0.76 6.88 -9.78
C GLY A 143 0.93 6.27 -11.17
N SER A 144 0.48 5.03 -11.35
CA SER A 144 0.22 4.44 -12.67
C SER A 144 -0.93 5.17 -13.36
N PRO A 145 -1.04 5.12 -14.70
CA PRO A 145 -2.17 5.75 -15.40
C PRO A 145 -3.53 5.37 -14.83
N GLU A 146 -3.69 4.12 -14.38
CA GLU A 146 -4.93 3.66 -13.75
C GLU A 146 -5.21 4.34 -12.42
N SER A 147 -4.17 4.68 -11.64
CA SER A 147 -4.32 5.31 -10.34
C SER A 147 -4.78 6.77 -10.40
N TYR A 148 -4.86 7.38 -11.59
CA TYR A 148 -5.44 8.71 -11.81
C TYR A 148 -6.89 8.68 -12.33
N ASP A 149 -7.46 7.49 -12.49
CA ASP A 149 -8.83 7.33 -12.96
C ASP A 149 -9.83 7.51 -11.80
N GLU A 150 -10.46 8.69 -11.75
CA GLU A 150 -11.46 9.03 -10.72
C GLU A 150 -12.61 8.02 -10.65
N SER A 151 -13.01 7.41 -11.77
CA SER A 151 -14.08 6.41 -11.78
C SER A 151 -13.68 5.15 -11.01
N LYS A 152 -12.41 4.76 -11.09
CA LYS A 152 -11.85 3.63 -10.34
C LYS A 152 -11.72 3.97 -8.85
N TRP A 153 -11.44 5.23 -8.51
CA TRP A 153 -11.38 5.68 -7.12
C TRP A 153 -12.73 5.51 -6.44
N GLU A 154 -13.79 6.00 -7.07
CA GLU A 154 -15.15 5.89 -6.54
C GLU A 154 -15.62 4.44 -6.46
N ALA A 155 -15.36 3.63 -7.50
CA ALA A 155 -15.69 2.21 -7.50
C ALA A 155 -14.97 1.44 -6.39
N LEU A 156 -13.66 1.70 -6.21
CA LEU A 156 -12.87 1.10 -5.14
C LEU A 156 -13.41 1.51 -3.77
N TRP A 157 -13.67 2.80 -3.56
CA TRP A 157 -14.21 3.33 -2.31
C TRP A 157 -15.56 2.68 -1.95
N ALA A 158 -16.49 2.64 -2.90
CA ALA A 158 -17.80 2.03 -2.69
C ALA A 158 -17.68 0.55 -2.28
N LYS A 159 -16.76 -0.19 -2.93
CA LYS A 159 -16.47 -1.58 -2.58
C LYS A 159 -15.79 -1.72 -1.22
N SER A 160 -14.84 -0.85 -0.87
CA SER A 160 -14.19 -0.84 0.46
C SER A 160 -15.20 -0.58 1.58
N VAL A 161 -16.14 0.33 1.37
CA VAL A 161 -17.26 0.58 2.30
C VAL A 161 -18.18 -0.64 2.42
N ALA A 162 -18.47 -1.31 1.31
CA ALA A 162 -19.28 -2.53 1.32
C ALA A 162 -18.57 -3.71 2.03
N TRP A 163 -17.27 -3.92 1.76
CA TRP A 163 -16.47 -4.99 2.36
C TRP A 163 -16.20 -4.77 3.84
N SER A 164 -16.02 -3.52 4.28
CA SER A 164 -15.82 -3.21 5.70
C SER A 164 -17.08 -3.44 6.55
N GLY A 165 -18.25 -3.48 5.92
CA GLY A 165 -19.53 -3.61 6.64
C GLY A 165 -19.88 -2.39 7.49
N ILE A 166 -19.16 -1.27 7.35
CA ILE A 166 -19.29 -0.11 8.22
C ILE A 166 -20.70 0.50 8.19
N LEU A 167 -21.37 0.46 7.05
CA LEU A 167 -22.76 0.93 6.91
C LEU A 167 -23.76 0.04 7.66
N LYS A 168 -23.47 -1.26 7.81
CA LYS A 168 -24.28 -2.17 8.64
C LYS A 168 -24.02 -1.92 10.12
N ALA A 169 -22.78 -1.64 10.49
CA ALA A 169 -22.38 -1.43 11.88
C ALA A 169 -22.90 -0.11 12.47
N TYR A 170 -22.94 0.98 11.68
CA TYR A 170 -23.29 2.32 12.18
C TYR A 170 -24.67 2.84 11.75
N GLY A 171 -25.45 2.02 11.04
CA GLY A 171 -26.72 2.44 10.46
C GLY A 171 -26.52 3.38 9.26
N TYR A 172 -27.42 3.29 8.28
CA TYR A 172 -27.34 3.91 6.95
C TYR A 172 -27.49 5.45 6.93
N ARG A 173 -26.88 6.20 7.86
CA ARG A 173 -26.80 7.67 7.76
C ARG A 173 -25.52 8.06 7.05
N SER A 174 -25.63 8.27 5.74
CA SER A 174 -24.55 8.73 4.87
C SER A 174 -24.00 10.07 5.36
N GLY A 175 -22.67 10.15 5.52
CA GLY A 175 -21.94 11.38 5.88
C GLY A 175 -21.15 11.28 7.19
N ASP A 176 -21.78 10.85 8.28
CA ASP A 176 -21.19 10.90 9.63
C ASP A 176 -20.21 9.75 9.94
N TRP A 177 -20.32 8.63 9.23
CA TRP A 177 -19.52 7.45 9.52
C TRP A 177 -18.03 7.67 9.24
N LEU A 178 -17.66 8.52 8.27
CA LEU A 178 -16.25 8.79 7.95
C LEU A 178 -15.56 9.53 9.08
N ARG A 179 -16.23 10.54 9.66
CA ARG A 179 -15.77 11.26 10.86
C ARG A 179 -15.66 10.32 12.05
N ARG A 180 -16.65 9.45 12.25
CA ARG A 180 -16.64 8.44 13.33
C ARG A 180 -15.54 7.40 13.15
N MET A 181 -15.30 6.92 11.93
CA MET A 181 -14.22 5.97 11.63
C MET A 181 -12.84 6.59 11.93
N LEU A 182 -12.61 7.83 11.51
CA LEU A 182 -11.36 8.54 11.81
C LEU A 182 -11.18 8.77 13.32
N LEU A 183 -12.27 9.09 14.05
CA LEU A 183 -12.25 9.20 15.51
C LEU A 183 -11.95 7.84 16.18
N THR A 184 -12.52 6.74 15.69
CA THR A 184 -12.25 5.39 16.23
C THR A 184 -10.82 4.95 15.93
N CYS A 185 -10.28 5.20 14.74
CA CYS A 185 -8.88 4.91 14.43
C CYS A 185 -7.90 5.74 15.27
N TYR A 186 -8.25 6.99 15.61
CA TYR A 186 -7.49 7.81 16.57
C TYR A 186 -7.54 7.22 17.99
N LEU A 187 -8.72 6.80 18.45
CA LEU A 187 -8.91 6.22 19.79
C LEU A 187 -8.24 4.84 19.95
N VAL A 188 -8.09 4.07 18.87
CA VAL A 188 -7.38 2.78 18.91
C VAL A 188 -5.86 2.98 19.08
N TRP A 189 -5.31 4.13 18.67
CA TRP A 189 -3.88 4.42 18.85
C TRP A 189 -3.54 4.86 20.29
N ASP A 190 -4.48 5.49 21.01
CA ASP A 190 -4.31 5.86 22.42
C ASP A 190 -4.45 4.68 23.40
N TYR A 191 -4.84 3.49 22.91
CA TYR A 191 -5.07 2.28 23.73
C TYR A 191 -4.17 1.09 23.39
N LEU A 192 -3.13 1.28 22.56
CA LEU A 192 -2.07 0.29 22.41
C LEU A 192 -0.93 0.67 23.39
N PRO A 193 -0.62 -0.20 24.39
CA PRO A 193 0.42 0.07 25.38
C PRO A 193 1.83 0.13 24.77
#